data_AF-A0A9W4T2Z0-F1
#
_entry.id   AF-A0A9W4T2Z0-F1
#
_cell.length_a   1.000
_cell.length_b   1.000
_cell.length_c   1.000
_cell.angle_alpha   90.00
_cell.angle_beta   90.00
_cell.angle_gamma   90.00
#
_symmetry.space_group_name_H-M   'P 1'
#
loop_
_entity.id
_entity.type
_entity.pdbx_description
1 polymer ?
#
loop_
_entity_poly.entity_id
_entity_poly.type
_entity_poly.pdbx_seq_one_letter_code
_entity_poly.pdbx_strand_id
1 'polypeptide(L)'
;MKKAAQALELILRSIPGDCYFNVVSFGSHHDSLFPKSQLYSETSLSKAIELAQSMTSNYGGTEIFDVLKWVFENSREDMPSSVFLITDGEVYNVEQVVELIREKEENKKDDLRVFSLGIGDSVSHNLVESVARAGRGYSQFVTNNERMDKKVIGMLKNALKPPIKDYKITWTDVDFSESTEKKEIPKEEDKPVISLYRDKTEPLSPPNNIFTDIKIRQAPYLIPPIYPGVRFIVYCILENNIKPRQVITLNATSQDGPMKLDISLDPVTLQGLKIHRLAARKLIQDLDDGNSFLHKHPKNSGKLIPASLVKEHIVDLGKTFNLISKHTRYK
;
A
#
# COMPACT_ATOMS: atom_id res chain seq x y z
N MET A 1 19.16 17.53 6.17
CA MET A 1 18.62 18.94 6.20
C MET A 1 18.63 19.72 4.88
N LYS A 2 19.76 20.24 4.35
CA LYS A 2 19.74 21.18 3.21
C LYS A 2 18.94 20.68 1.99
N LYS A 3 19.07 19.40 1.65
CA LYS A 3 18.31 18.77 0.56
C LYS A 3 16.81 18.66 0.83
N ALA A 4 16.41 18.38 2.07
CA ALA A 4 15.00 18.31 2.45
C ALA A 4 14.34 19.70 2.34
N ALA A 5 15.03 20.76 2.80
CA ALA A 5 14.59 22.14 2.63
C ALA A 5 14.42 22.54 1.16
N GLN A 6 15.38 22.16 0.30
CA GLN A 6 15.28 22.39 -1.15
C GLN A 6 14.10 21.64 -1.78
N ALA A 7 13.86 20.38 -1.38
CA ALA A 7 12.72 19.61 -1.88
C ALA A 7 11.39 20.25 -1.46
N LEU A 8 11.29 20.68 -0.21
CA LEU A 8 10.12 21.42 0.29
C LEU A 8 9.91 22.71 -0.50
N GLU A 9 10.96 23.50 -0.73
CA GLU A 9 10.87 24.74 -1.50
C GLU A 9 10.37 24.50 -2.93
N LEU A 10 10.86 23.46 -3.60
CA LEU A 10 10.42 23.06 -4.94
C LEU A 10 8.93 22.67 -4.96
N ILE A 11 8.48 21.93 -3.94
CA ILE A 11 7.07 21.57 -3.80
C ILE A 11 6.24 22.85 -3.63
N LEU A 12 6.57 23.68 -2.63
CA LEU A 12 5.82 24.89 -2.30
C LEU A 12 5.66 25.82 -3.51
N ARG A 13 6.73 26.10 -4.26
CA ARG A 13 6.67 26.98 -5.44
C ARG A 13 5.84 26.43 -6.60
N SER A 14 5.51 25.14 -6.56
CA SER A 14 4.84 24.42 -7.65
C SER A 14 3.40 24.01 -7.32
N ILE A 15 2.90 24.39 -6.13
CA ILE A 15 1.50 24.15 -5.73
C ILE A 15 0.58 25.10 -6.52
N PRO A 16 -0.55 24.61 -7.07
CA PRO A 16 -1.56 25.44 -7.71
C PRO A 16 -2.27 26.40 -6.74
N GLY A 17 -2.74 27.55 -7.25
CA GLY A 17 -3.34 28.61 -6.43
C GLY A 17 -4.67 28.28 -5.73
N ASP A 18 -5.36 27.22 -6.16
CA ASP A 18 -6.63 26.75 -5.60
C ASP A 18 -6.44 25.71 -4.48
N CYS A 19 -5.19 25.34 -4.17
CA CYS A 19 -4.89 24.34 -3.15
C CYS A 19 -4.76 24.96 -1.76
N TYR A 20 -5.14 24.17 -0.75
CA TYR A 20 -4.80 24.45 0.66
C TYR A 20 -3.56 23.66 1.04
N PHE A 21 -2.65 24.25 1.81
CA PHE A 21 -1.45 23.58 2.27
C PHE A 21 -1.08 23.94 3.71
N ASN A 22 -0.27 23.08 4.32
CA ASN A 22 0.41 23.31 5.59
C ASN A 22 1.77 22.63 5.54
N VAL A 23 2.71 23.11 6.35
CA VAL A 23 4.04 22.50 6.53
C VAL A 23 4.15 22.12 7.99
N VAL A 24 4.50 20.85 8.26
CA VAL A 24 4.69 20.35 9.61
C VAL A 24 6.11 19.83 9.74
N SER A 25 6.90 20.52 10.57
CA SER A 25 8.26 20.09 10.95
C SER A 25 8.16 19.07 12.08
N PHE A 26 9.02 18.07 12.11
CA PHE A 26 8.96 17.00 13.10
C PHE A 26 10.33 16.47 13.51
N GLY A 27 10.36 15.85 14.68
CA GLY A 27 11.47 15.13 15.29
C GLY A 27 10.97 14.46 16.56
N SER A 28 11.48 14.79 17.76
CA SER A 28 10.90 14.36 19.04
C SER A 28 9.60 15.09 19.41
N HIS A 29 9.33 16.20 18.73
CA HIS A 29 8.09 16.97 18.79
C HIS A 29 7.75 17.42 17.36
N HIS A 30 6.61 18.07 17.15
CA HIS A 30 6.24 18.62 15.84
C HIS A 30 5.68 20.03 15.97
N ASP A 31 5.96 20.84 14.96
CA ASP A 31 5.44 22.20 14.83
C ASP A 31 4.80 22.40 13.46
N SER A 32 3.61 22.98 13.45
CA SER A 32 2.91 23.34 12.22
C SER A 32 3.13 24.81 11.89
N LEU A 33 3.35 25.10 10.60
CA LEU A 33 3.49 26.47 10.10
C LEU A 33 2.19 27.27 10.32
N PHE A 34 1.05 26.62 10.13
CA PHE A 34 -0.27 27.20 10.34
C PHE A 34 -1.09 26.31 11.30
N PRO A 35 -1.95 26.91 12.16
CA PRO A 35 -2.86 26.13 13.00
C PRO A 35 -3.83 25.22 12.19
N LYS A 36 -4.19 25.65 10.99
CA LYS A 36 -4.95 24.89 9.98
C LYS A 36 -4.41 25.22 8.60
N SER A 37 -4.57 24.29 7.65
CA SER A 37 -4.13 24.50 6.26
C SER A 37 -4.71 25.78 5.67
N GLN A 38 -3.85 26.58 5.03
CA GLN A 38 -4.23 27.86 4.42
C GLN A 38 -4.27 27.77 2.91
N LEU A 39 -5.10 28.60 2.28
CA LEU A 39 -5.13 28.74 0.83
C LEU A 39 -3.76 29.22 0.33
N TYR A 40 -3.35 28.68 -0.82
CA TYR A 40 -2.15 29.12 -1.50
C TYR A 40 -2.28 30.58 -1.94
N SER A 41 -1.35 31.42 -1.47
CA SER A 41 -1.28 32.85 -1.76
C SER A 41 0.17 33.30 -1.68
N GLU A 42 0.52 34.48 -2.20
CA GLU A 42 1.86 35.03 -2.08
C GLU A 42 2.29 35.18 -0.61
N THR A 43 1.36 35.56 0.26
CA THR A 43 1.61 35.73 1.70
C THR A 43 1.87 34.40 2.41
N SER A 44 1.02 33.38 2.17
CA SER A 44 1.19 32.06 2.79
C SER A 44 2.42 31.34 2.23
N LEU A 45 2.69 31.48 0.93
CA LEU A 45 3.90 30.97 0.30
C LEU A 45 5.16 31.61 0.91
N SER A 46 5.21 32.94 1.03
CA SER A 46 6.39 33.63 1.56
C SER A 46 6.76 33.14 2.96
N LYS A 47 5.77 32.97 3.85
CA LYS A 47 5.97 32.38 5.19
C LYS A 47 6.51 30.95 5.14
N ALA A 48 6.01 30.15 4.21
CA ALA A 48 6.43 28.76 4.05
C ALA A 48 7.87 28.64 3.48
N ILE A 49 8.24 29.54 2.57
CA ILE A 49 9.61 29.62 2.02
C ILE A 49 10.58 30.08 3.11
N GLU A 50 10.21 31.06 3.94
CA GLU A 50 11.02 31.50 5.08
C GLU A 50 11.25 30.36 6.09
N LEU A 51 10.19 29.58 6.39
CA LEU A 51 10.34 28.37 7.20
C LEU A 51 11.33 27.40 6.55
N ALA A 52 11.13 27.03 5.28
CA ALA A 52 12.00 26.09 4.56
C ALA A 52 13.47 26.53 4.56
N GLN A 53 13.74 27.83 4.38
CA GLN A 53 15.09 28.40 4.37
C GLN A 53 15.75 28.46 5.76
N SER A 54 14.96 28.55 6.83
CA SER A 54 15.43 28.58 8.22
C SER A 54 15.48 27.21 8.90
N MET A 55 15.00 26.13 8.25
CA MET A 55 14.99 24.78 8.82
C MET A 55 16.41 24.30 9.19
N THR A 56 16.56 23.86 10.44
CA THR A 56 17.77 23.20 10.96
C THR A 56 17.42 21.87 11.63
N SER A 57 18.40 21.00 11.88
CA SER A 57 18.17 19.69 12.54
C SER A 57 18.13 19.86 14.06
N ASN A 58 17.13 20.57 14.57
CA ASN A 58 17.03 20.94 15.99
C ASN A 58 15.87 20.25 16.73
N TYR A 59 15.08 19.40 16.07
CA TYR A 59 13.90 18.77 16.67
C TYR A 59 14.20 17.49 17.47
N GLY A 60 15.43 16.96 17.38
CA GLY A 60 15.81 15.65 17.93
C GLY A 60 15.00 14.49 17.34
N GLY A 61 15.35 13.24 17.66
CA GLY A 61 14.52 12.04 17.39
C GLY A 61 13.90 11.92 15.99
N THR A 62 12.91 11.03 15.86
CA THR A 62 12.12 10.86 14.62
C THR A 62 10.76 10.23 14.98
N GLU A 63 9.79 11.03 15.42
CA GLU A 63 8.45 10.56 15.83
C GLU A 63 7.41 10.72 14.70
N ILE A 64 7.48 9.81 13.72
CA ILE A 64 6.60 9.86 12.53
C ILE A 64 5.15 9.52 12.87
N PHE A 65 4.91 8.63 13.83
CA PHE A 65 3.56 8.21 14.20
C PHE A 65 2.73 9.39 14.70
N ASP A 66 3.25 10.14 15.67
CA ASP A 66 2.53 11.24 16.30
C ASP A 66 2.27 12.40 15.33
N VAL A 67 3.25 12.76 14.50
CA VAL A 67 3.06 13.82 13.51
C VAL A 67 2.04 13.42 12.45
N LEU A 68 2.06 12.18 11.94
CA LEU A 68 1.07 11.74 10.95
C LEU A 68 -0.34 11.66 11.55
N LYS A 69 -0.46 11.22 12.80
CA LYS A 69 -1.73 11.23 13.51
C LYS A 69 -2.29 12.65 13.58
N TRP A 70 -1.48 13.61 14.02
CA TRP A 70 -1.86 15.02 14.06
C TRP A 70 -2.24 15.56 12.68
N VAL A 71 -1.47 15.24 11.64
CA VAL A 71 -1.74 15.65 10.25
C VAL A 71 -3.10 15.13 9.79
N PHE A 72 -3.43 13.86 10.05
CA PHE A 72 -4.71 13.30 9.63
C PHE A 72 -5.89 13.92 10.40
N GLU A 73 -5.75 14.13 11.70
CA GLU A 73 -6.77 14.78 12.56
C GLU A 73 -6.98 16.27 12.21
N ASN A 74 -5.96 16.93 11.66
CA ASN A 74 -6.04 18.33 11.22
C ASN A 74 -6.27 18.50 9.71
N SER A 75 -6.32 17.40 8.96
CA SER A 75 -6.61 17.43 7.53
C SER A 75 -8.06 17.82 7.28
N ARG A 76 -8.32 18.42 6.12
CA ARG A 76 -9.67 18.76 5.69
C ARG A 76 -10.44 17.51 5.27
N GLU A 77 -11.75 17.47 5.53
CA GLU A 77 -12.64 16.36 5.17
C GLU A 77 -13.50 16.63 3.94
N ASP A 78 -13.43 17.85 3.39
CA ASP A 78 -14.22 18.31 2.25
C ASP A 78 -13.46 18.32 0.93
N MET A 79 -12.24 17.77 0.91
CA MET A 79 -11.42 17.67 -0.29
C MET A 79 -10.39 16.53 -0.23
N PRO A 80 -9.92 16.02 -1.38
CA PRO A 80 -8.78 15.11 -1.45
C PRO A 80 -7.54 15.67 -0.75
N SER A 81 -6.81 14.81 -0.05
CA SER A 81 -5.60 15.18 0.69
C SER A 81 -4.39 14.40 0.18
N SER A 82 -3.31 15.12 -0.13
CA SER A 82 -2.01 14.53 -0.43
C SER A 82 -1.00 14.92 0.64
N VAL A 83 -0.37 13.93 1.28
CA VAL A 83 0.67 14.12 2.29
C VAL A 83 2.02 13.76 1.67
N PHE A 84 3.01 14.64 1.82
CA PHE A 84 4.39 14.39 1.41
C PHE A 84 5.25 14.21 2.66
N LEU A 85 5.62 12.97 2.98
CA LEU A 85 6.55 12.68 4.05
C LEU A 85 7.99 12.77 3.52
N ILE A 86 8.72 13.79 3.95
CA ILE A 86 10.14 13.96 3.62
C ILE A 86 10.96 13.55 4.84
N THR A 87 11.85 12.56 4.71
CA THR A 87 12.66 12.06 5.83
C THR A 87 14.05 11.64 5.36
N ASP A 88 15.06 11.84 6.20
CA ASP A 88 16.42 11.29 6.06
C ASP A 88 16.74 10.23 7.12
N GLY A 89 15.77 9.89 7.99
CA GLY A 89 15.96 9.02 9.15
C GLY A 89 15.27 7.66 9.06
N GLU A 90 15.28 6.95 10.17
CA GLU A 90 14.65 5.65 10.37
C GLU A 90 13.86 5.61 11.68
N VAL A 91 12.89 4.71 11.75
CA VAL A 91 12.06 4.49 12.95
C VAL A 91 11.86 2.99 13.17
N TYR A 92 11.67 2.58 14.42
CA TYR A 92 11.44 1.19 14.77
C TYR A 92 9.96 0.75 14.67
N ASN A 93 9.02 1.69 14.65
CA ASN A 93 7.58 1.45 14.70
C ASN A 93 6.88 1.56 13.34
N VAL A 94 7.53 1.07 12.27
CA VAL A 94 7.01 1.16 10.89
C VAL A 94 5.62 0.53 10.78
N GLU A 95 5.38 -0.61 11.43
CA GLU A 95 4.09 -1.32 11.39
C GLU A 95 2.96 -0.49 12.00
N GLN A 96 3.22 0.22 13.11
CA GLN A 96 2.22 1.09 13.74
C GLN A 96 1.89 2.29 12.85
N VAL A 97 2.89 2.87 12.20
CA VAL A 97 2.72 3.97 11.24
C VAL A 97 1.90 3.51 10.03
N VAL A 98 2.19 2.33 9.48
CA VAL A 98 1.47 1.74 8.36
C VAL A 98 0.01 1.48 8.72
N GLU A 99 -0.27 0.93 9.91
CA GLU A 99 -1.63 0.68 10.36
C GLU A 99 -2.43 1.98 10.51
N LEU A 100 -1.83 3.01 11.12
CA LEU A 100 -2.44 4.34 11.23
C LEU A 100 -2.81 4.91 9.87
N ILE A 101 -1.90 4.84 8.88
CA ILE A 101 -2.16 5.35 7.54
C ILE A 101 -3.28 4.56 6.87
N ARG A 102 -3.29 3.23 7.00
CA ARG A 102 -4.32 2.36 6.40
C ARG A 102 -5.69 2.67 6.99
N GLU A 103 -5.80 2.75 8.32
CA GLU A 103 -7.04 3.09 9.00
C GLU A 103 -7.58 4.45 8.53
N LYS A 104 -6.70 5.45 8.40
CA LYS A 104 -7.12 6.78 7.94
C LYS A 104 -7.45 6.82 6.46
N GLU A 105 -6.76 6.06 5.62
CA GLU A 105 -7.08 5.96 4.20
C GLU A 105 -8.44 5.30 3.97
N GLU A 106 -8.74 4.20 4.66
CA GLU A 106 -10.00 3.47 4.52
C GLU A 106 -11.21 4.26 5.04
N ASN A 107 -11.01 5.11 6.05
CA ASN A 107 -12.09 5.88 6.69
C ASN A 107 -12.26 7.30 6.13
N LYS A 108 -11.34 7.81 5.31
CA LYS A 108 -11.46 9.17 4.77
C LYS A 108 -12.55 9.20 3.69
N LYS A 109 -13.42 10.21 3.77
CA LYS A 109 -14.51 10.42 2.81
C LYS A 109 -14.00 10.67 1.38
N ASP A 110 -12.97 11.50 1.27
CA ASP A 110 -12.27 11.81 0.02
C ASP A 110 -10.91 11.11 -0.03
N ASP A 111 -10.26 11.14 -1.20
CA ASP A 111 -8.98 10.46 -1.40
C ASP A 111 -7.89 10.94 -0.44
N LEU A 112 -7.29 10.00 0.30
CA LEU A 112 -6.03 10.20 1.00
C LEU A 112 -4.90 9.55 0.20
N ARG A 113 -3.87 10.34 -0.10
CA ARG A 113 -2.62 9.80 -0.66
C ARG A 113 -1.41 10.23 0.15
N VAL A 114 -0.54 9.29 0.47
CA VAL A 114 0.74 9.57 1.14
C VAL A 114 1.87 9.23 0.19
N PHE A 115 2.66 10.24 -0.16
CA PHE A 115 3.89 10.11 -0.93
C PHE A 115 5.07 10.28 0.03
N SER A 116 6.15 9.54 -0.18
CA SER A 116 7.31 9.60 0.69
C SER A 116 8.59 9.86 -0.10
N LEU A 117 9.43 10.74 0.43
CA LEU A 117 10.69 11.13 -0.15
C LEU A 117 11.81 10.83 0.84
N GLY A 118 12.56 9.77 0.58
CA GLY A 118 13.76 9.45 1.32
C GLY A 118 14.95 10.30 0.85
N ILE A 119 15.58 11.04 1.76
CA ILE A 119 16.73 11.90 1.46
C ILE A 119 18.00 11.29 2.05
N GLY A 120 19.07 11.27 1.27
CA GLY A 120 20.37 10.77 1.69
C GLY A 120 20.52 9.26 1.49
N ASP A 121 21.69 8.75 1.85
CA ASP A 121 22.12 7.39 1.53
C ASP A 121 21.81 6.38 2.66
N SER A 122 21.37 6.88 3.83
CA SER A 122 21.13 6.08 5.04
C SER A 122 19.65 6.02 5.45
N VAL A 123 18.74 6.59 4.66
CA VAL A 123 17.31 6.58 4.95
C VAL A 123 16.74 5.16 4.86
N SER A 124 15.84 4.82 5.77
CA SER A 124 15.20 3.50 5.76
C SER A 124 14.27 3.33 4.55
N HIS A 125 14.71 2.52 3.58
CA HIS A 125 13.90 2.13 2.43
C HIS A 125 12.59 1.48 2.84
N ASN A 126 12.62 0.61 3.86
CA ASN A 126 11.43 -0.07 4.37
C ASN A 126 10.39 0.97 4.84
N LEU A 127 10.78 1.91 5.69
CA LEU A 127 9.89 2.96 6.18
C LEU A 127 9.27 3.75 5.02
N VAL A 128 10.13 4.29 4.14
CA VAL A 128 9.71 5.17 3.05
C VAL A 128 8.77 4.43 2.10
N GLU A 129 9.12 3.22 1.66
CA GLU A 129 8.28 2.42 0.77
C GLU A 129 6.97 1.96 1.42
N SER A 130 7.02 1.53 2.69
CA SER A 130 5.84 1.03 3.41
C SER A 130 4.82 2.13 3.67
N VAL A 131 5.26 3.33 4.07
CA VAL A 131 4.40 4.51 4.26
C VAL A 131 3.68 4.88 2.96
N ALA A 132 4.42 4.99 1.87
CA ALA A 132 3.84 5.38 0.58
C ALA A 132 2.83 4.35 0.07
N ARG A 133 3.15 3.06 0.21
CA ARG A 133 2.28 1.97 -0.19
C ARG A 133 1.01 1.90 0.65
N ALA A 134 1.11 2.09 1.97
CA ALA A 134 -0.04 2.14 2.87
C ALA A 134 -0.99 3.29 2.51
N GLY A 135 -0.43 4.45 2.17
CA GLY A 135 -1.21 5.61 1.75
C GLY A 135 -1.48 5.69 0.25
N ARG A 136 -1.43 4.59 -0.51
CA ARG A 136 -1.76 4.56 -1.96
C ARG A 136 -0.99 5.55 -2.85
N GLY A 137 0.13 6.07 -2.38
CA GLY A 137 1.08 6.88 -3.13
C GLY A 137 2.26 6.04 -3.61
N TYR A 138 3.41 6.71 -3.81
CA TYR A 138 4.66 6.03 -4.11
C TYR A 138 5.84 6.76 -3.48
N SER A 139 6.94 6.03 -3.33
CA SER A 139 8.18 6.54 -2.76
C SER A 139 9.16 7.03 -3.84
N GLN A 140 9.98 8.00 -3.48
CA GLN A 140 11.18 8.37 -4.23
C GLN A 140 12.36 8.51 -3.27
N PHE A 141 13.57 8.34 -3.81
CA PHE A 141 14.80 8.50 -3.08
C PHE A 141 15.68 9.55 -3.77
N VAL A 142 16.34 10.40 -3.00
CA VAL A 142 17.30 11.38 -3.49
C VAL A 142 18.59 11.21 -2.69
N THR A 143 19.59 10.63 -3.33
CA THR A 143 20.94 10.49 -2.74
C THR A 143 21.64 11.84 -2.66
N ASN A 144 22.74 11.95 -1.91
CA ASN A 144 23.44 13.21 -1.71
C ASN A 144 24.01 13.84 -2.99
N ASN A 145 24.31 13.02 -4.01
CA ASN A 145 24.89 13.49 -5.27
C ASN A 145 23.90 13.60 -6.44
N GLU A 146 22.62 13.29 -6.20
CA GLU A 146 21.60 13.31 -7.24
C GLU A 146 20.81 14.63 -7.27
N ARG A 147 20.41 15.04 -8.48
CA ARG A 147 19.43 16.13 -8.69
C ARG A 147 18.03 15.68 -8.28
N MET A 148 17.38 16.47 -7.43
CA MET A 148 16.03 16.13 -6.91
C MET A 148 14.88 16.66 -7.78
N ASP A 149 15.11 17.67 -8.62
CA ASP A 149 14.05 18.46 -9.26
C ASP A 149 13.03 17.58 -10.00
N LYS A 150 13.53 16.69 -10.88
CA LYS A 150 12.67 15.83 -11.71
C LYS A 150 11.83 14.86 -10.87
N LYS A 151 12.40 14.31 -9.80
CA LYS A 151 11.73 13.35 -8.91
C LYS A 151 10.66 14.04 -8.07
N VAL A 152 11.01 15.16 -7.44
CA VAL A 152 10.11 15.93 -6.57
C VAL A 152 8.96 16.54 -7.37
N ILE A 153 9.25 17.20 -8.50
CA ILE A 153 8.22 17.80 -9.36
C ILE A 153 7.35 16.72 -10.01
N GLY A 154 7.92 15.57 -10.40
CA GLY A 154 7.16 14.43 -10.91
C GLY A 154 6.17 13.88 -9.87
N MET A 155 6.62 13.74 -8.62
CA MET A 155 5.78 13.35 -7.49
C MET A 155 4.66 14.34 -7.23
N LEU A 156 4.95 15.64 -7.20
CA LEU A 156 3.93 16.66 -7.02
C LEU A 156 2.89 16.64 -8.15
N LYS A 157 3.33 16.56 -9.41
CA LYS A 157 2.41 16.47 -10.56
C LYS A 157 1.46 15.27 -10.47
N ASN A 158 1.94 14.15 -9.95
CA ASN A 158 1.14 12.95 -9.75
C ASN A 158 0.19 13.06 -8.56
N ALA A 159 0.58 13.77 -7.51
CA ALA A 159 -0.29 14.07 -6.37
C ALA A 159 -1.41 15.06 -6.71
N LEU A 160 -1.16 16.03 -7.58
CA LEU A 160 -2.16 17.04 -7.96
C LEU A 160 -3.27 16.49 -8.87
N LYS A 161 -3.01 15.37 -9.55
CA LYS A 161 -4.00 14.75 -10.44
C LYS A 161 -4.93 13.81 -9.66
N PRO A 162 -6.23 13.79 -9.96
CA PRO A 162 -7.13 12.76 -9.47
C PRO A 162 -6.62 11.37 -9.86
N PRO A 163 -6.60 10.40 -8.93
CA PRO A 163 -6.13 9.06 -9.24
C PRO A 163 -7.14 8.33 -10.10
N ILE A 164 -6.63 7.51 -11.03
CA ILE A 164 -7.43 6.47 -11.67
C ILE A 164 -7.60 5.33 -10.65
N LYS A 165 -8.80 4.76 -10.56
CA LYS A 165 -9.20 3.77 -9.57
C LYS A 165 -9.74 2.50 -10.21
N ASP A 166 -10.11 1.53 -9.37
CA ASP A 166 -10.83 0.31 -9.74
C ASP A 166 -10.16 -0.51 -10.84
N TYR A 167 -8.83 -0.53 -10.81
CA TYR A 167 -8.05 -1.32 -11.75
C TYR A 167 -8.39 -2.81 -11.64
N LYS A 168 -8.72 -3.42 -12.78
CA LYS A 168 -8.97 -4.85 -12.91
C LYS A 168 -8.20 -5.39 -14.11
N ILE A 169 -7.43 -6.46 -13.88
CA ILE A 169 -6.69 -7.15 -14.94
C ILE A 169 -7.37 -8.48 -15.23
N THR A 170 -7.68 -8.71 -16.50
CA THR A 170 -8.21 -10.00 -16.96
C THR A 170 -7.09 -10.81 -17.59
N TRP A 171 -6.68 -11.89 -16.91
CA TRP A 171 -5.56 -12.75 -17.31
C TRP A 171 -5.94 -13.92 -18.22
N THR A 172 -7.18 -14.39 -18.15
CA THR A 172 -7.64 -15.65 -18.75
C THR A 172 -8.99 -15.48 -19.45
N ASP A 173 -9.30 -16.36 -20.40
CA ASP A 173 -10.61 -16.41 -21.08
C ASP A 173 -11.72 -17.02 -20.24
N VAL A 174 -11.33 -17.75 -19.20
CA VAL A 174 -12.24 -18.33 -18.23
C VAL A 174 -12.32 -17.38 -17.06
N ASP A 175 -13.49 -16.77 -16.86
CA ASP A 175 -13.82 -16.10 -15.61
C ASP A 175 -13.94 -17.17 -14.53
N PHE A 176 -12.86 -17.41 -13.78
CA PHE A 176 -12.89 -18.31 -12.61
C PHE A 176 -13.50 -17.64 -11.38
N SER A 177 -14.13 -16.47 -11.53
CA SER A 177 -15.16 -16.08 -10.56
C SER A 177 -16.30 -17.08 -10.69
N GLU A 178 -16.42 -17.95 -9.67
CA GLU A 178 -17.58 -18.81 -9.37
C GLU A 178 -17.48 -20.27 -9.84
N SER A 179 -16.88 -21.12 -8.99
CA SER A 179 -17.55 -22.37 -8.66
C SER A 179 -18.78 -22.05 -7.78
N THR A 180 -19.93 -21.86 -8.42
CA THR A 180 -21.25 -21.95 -7.77
C THR A 180 -21.54 -23.43 -7.49
N GLU A 181 -20.83 -24.04 -6.54
CA GLU A 181 -21.34 -25.26 -5.92
C GLU A 181 -22.34 -24.85 -4.84
N LYS A 182 -23.62 -24.81 -5.24
CA LYS A 182 -24.74 -24.97 -4.32
C LYS A 182 -24.57 -26.34 -3.65
N LYS A 183 -23.91 -26.40 -2.50
CA LYS A 183 -24.07 -27.54 -1.60
C LYS A 183 -25.41 -27.37 -0.90
N GLU A 184 -26.37 -28.15 -1.38
CA GLU A 184 -27.62 -28.46 -0.72
C GLU A 184 -27.36 -28.79 0.76
N ILE A 185 -28.14 -28.18 1.63
CA ILE A 185 -28.15 -28.42 3.07
C ILE A 185 -28.76 -29.81 3.28
N PRO A 186 -28.04 -30.82 3.82
CA PRO A 186 -28.69 -32.03 4.30
C PRO A 186 -29.45 -31.71 5.58
N LYS A 187 -30.69 -32.20 5.63
CA LYS A 187 -31.66 -32.05 6.72
C LYS A 187 -31.10 -32.48 8.07
N GLU A 188 -31.53 -31.75 9.09
CA GLU A 188 -31.44 -32.05 10.52
C GLU A 188 -31.93 -33.48 10.83
N GLU A 189 -31.07 -34.32 11.41
CA GLU A 189 -31.48 -35.51 12.15
C GLU A 189 -30.63 -35.65 13.43
N ASP A 190 -31.36 -35.61 14.55
CA ASP A 190 -31.10 -36.09 15.92
C ASP A 190 -29.69 -36.03 16.54
N LYS A 191 -29.56 -35.13 17.52
CA LYS A 191 -28.48 -35.13 18.52
C LYS A 191 -28.66 -36.28 19.52
N PRO A 192 -27.60 -37.06 19.84
CA PRO A 192 -27.51 -37.72 21.13
C PRO A 192 -26.68 -36.90 22.13
N VAL A 193 -27.18 -36.95 23.36
CA VAL A 193 -26.69 -36.48 24.67
C VAL A 193 -25.16 -36.39 24.83
N ILE A 194 -24.69 -35.26 25.36
CA ILE A 194 -23.29 -34.99 25.72
C ILE A 194 -22.94 -35.73 27.01
N SER A 195 -21.95 -36.62 26.94
CA SER A 195 -21.30 -37.25 28.08
C SER A 195 -20.37 -36.26 28.80
N LEU A 196 -20.48 -36.21 30.13
CA LEU A 196 -19.86 -35.22 31.04
C LEU A 196 -18.36 -35.42 31.34
N TYR A 197 -17.63 -36.27 30.59
CA TYR A 197 -16.20 -36.47 30.81
C TYR A 197 -15.45 -36.73 29.50
N ARG A 198 -14.78 -35.71 28.96
CA ARG A 198 -13.61 -35.92 28.10
C ARG A 198 -12.63 -34.75 28.21
N ASP A 199 -11.62 -34.96 29.04
CA ASP A 199 -10.39 -34.20 29.09
C ASP A 199 -9.52 -34.62 27.89
N LYS A 200 -9.31 -33.71 26.93
CA LYS A 200 -8.17 -33.63 26.01
C LYS A 200 -8.31 -32.40 25.11
N THR A 201 -7.40 -31.47 25.31
CA THR A 201 -7.14 -30.30 24.47
C THR A 201 -6.74 -30.73 23.05
N GLU A 202 -7.70 -30.70 22.13
CA GLU A 202 -7.40 -30.61 20.70
C GLU A 202 -7.30 -29.13 20.29
N PRO A 203 -6.37 -28.75 19.39
CA PRO A 203 -6.30 -27.39 18.87
C PRO A 203 -7.58 -27.10 18.10
N LEU A 204 -8.27 -26.02 18.46
CA LEU A 204 -9.42 -25.49 17.71
C LEU A 204 -9.04 -25.33 16.23
N SER A 205 -9.74 -26.06 15.36
CA SER A 205 -9.71 -25.90 13.91
C SER A 205 -9.87 -24.41 13.55
N PRO A 206 -9.16 -23.87 12.54
CA PRO A 206 -9.43 -22.51 12.07
C PRO A 206 -10.90 -22.41 11.65
N PRO A 207 -11.54 -21.22 11.79
CA PRO A 207 -12.95 -21.07 11.47
C PRO A 207 -13.20 -21.52 10.02
N ASN A 208 -13.97 -22.60 9.88
CA ASN A 208 -14.22 -23.38 8.66
C ASN A 208 -14.93 -22.62 7.51
N ASN A 209 -14.90 -21.29 7.49
CA ASN A 209 -15.65 -20.45 6.56
C ASN A 209 -14.80 -19.36 5.87
N ILE A 210 -13.46 -19.41 5.95
CA ILE A 210 -12.60 -18.49 5.21
C ILE A 210 -12.32 -19.06 3.82
N PHE A 211 -12.60 -18.27 2.77
CA PHE A 211 -12.35 -18.66 1.39
C PHE A 211 -10.86 -18.57 1.07
N THR A 212 -10.28 -19.70 0.62
CA THR A 212 -8.85 -19.83 0.30
C THR A 212 -8.57 -20.37 -1.11
N ASP A 213 -9.61 -20.88 -1.79
CA ASP A 213 -9.47 -21.55 -3.10
C ASP A 213 -9.38 -20.53 -4.24
N ILE A 214 -8.15 -20.17 -4.63
CA ILE A 214 -7.88 -19.24 -5.72
C ILE A 214 -6.90 -19.85 -6.72
N LYS A 215 -7.41 -20.03 -7.95
CA LYS A 215 -6.67 -20.58 -9.09
C LYS A 215 -5.76 -19.56 -9.81
N ILE A 216 -6.05 -18.28 -9.64
CA ILE A 216 -5.31 -17.16 -10.23
C ILE A 216 -4.79 -16.27 -9.10
N ARG A 217 -3.51 -16.41 -8.76
CA ARG A 217 -2.90 -15.65 -7.66
C ARG A 217 -2.18 -14.42 -8.21
N GLN A 218 -2.85 -13.28 -8.15
CA GLN A 218 -2.28 -11.98 -8.54
C GLN A 218 -1.67 -11.25 -7.33
N ALA A 219 -0.53 -10.57 -7.54
CA ALA A 219 0.04 -9.61 -6.61
C ALA A 219 0.51 -8.33 -7.36
N PRO A 220 0.09 -7.12 -6.95
CA PRO A 220 -0.80 -6.86 -5.83
C PRO A 220 -2.24 -7.35 -6.09
N TYR A 221 -2.93 -7.84 -5.06
CA TYR A 221 -4.32 -8.29 -5.18
C TYR A 221 -5.26 -7.10 -5.46
N LEU A 222 -5.18 -6.05 -4.63
CA LEU A 222 -5.76 -4.74 -4.94
C LEU A 222 -4.71 -3.88 -5.65
N ILE A 223 -4.97 -3.53 -6.91
CA ILE A 223 -4.07 -2.67 -7.68
C ILE A 223 -4.18 -1.22 -7.16
N PRO A 224 -3.09 -0.63 -6.64
CA PRO A 224 -3.09 0.76 -6.20
C PRO A 224 -3.16 1.72 -7.40
N PRO A 225 -3.36 3.03 -7.16
CA PRO A 225 -3.25 4.04 -8.21
C PRO A 225 -1.96 3.91 -9.02
N ILE A 226 -2.06 3.89 -10.35
CA ILE A 226 -0.90 3.83 -11.25
C ILE A 226 -0.51 5.26 -11.63
N TYR A 227 0.75 5.60 -11.40
CA TYR A 227 1.26 6.96 -11.59
C TYR A 227 2.11 7.08 -12.86
N PRO A 228 1.88 8.10 -13.70
CA PRO A 228 2.74 8.39 -14.86
C PRO A 228 4.22 8.51 -14.47
N GLY A 229 5.08 7.84 -15.24
CA GLY A 229 6.53 7.83 -15.02
C GLY A 229 7.01 6.97 -13.84
N VAL A 230 6.10 6.27 -13.15
CA VAL A 230 6.43 5.33 -12.07
C VAL A 230 6.24 3.91 -12.59
N ARG A 231 7.25 3.07 -12.41
CA ARG A 231 7.16 1.66 -12.80
C ARG A 231 6.22 0.93 -11.84
N PHE A 232 5.16 0.34 -12.41
CA PHE A 232 4.27 -0.57 -11.71
C PHE A 232 4.47 -1.99 -12.23
N ILE A 233 4.49 -2.98 -11.34
CA ILE A 233 4.69 -4.39 -11.69
C ILE A 233 3.59 -5.21 -11.03
N VAL A 234 2.90 -6.01 -11.84
CA VAL A 234 1.94 -7.02 -11.38
C VAL A 234 2.48 -8.39 -11.72
N TYR A 235 2.38 -9.30 -10.76
CA TYR A 235 2.68 -10.70 -10.93
C TYR A 235 1.39 -11.50 -10.92
N CYS A 236 1.33 -12.56 -11.71
CA CYS A 236 0.24 -13.52 -11.72
C CYS A 236 0.82 -14.94 -11.76
N ILE A 237 0.37 -15.79 -10.84
CA ILE A 237 0.65 -17.23 -10.83
C ILE A 237 -0.64 -17.96 -11.18
N LEU A 238 -0.60 -18.72 -12.26
CA LEU A 238 -1.70 -19.56 -12.73
C LEU A 238 -1.47 -21.01 -12.32
N GLU A 239 -2.53 -21.75 -12.02
CA GLU A 239 -2.46 -23.21 -11.89
C GLU A 239 -2.12 -23.89 -13.23
N ASN A 240 -1.51 -25.08 -13.16
CA ASN A 240 -0.95 -25.80 -14.32
C ASN A 240 -1.94 -26.04 -15.48
N ASN A 241 -3.24 -26.05 -15.20
CA ASN A 241 -4.29 -26.33 -16.19
C ASN A 241 -4.87 -25.07 -16.85
N ILE A 242 -4.39 -23.88 -16.48
CA ILE A 242 -4.94 -22.60 -16.92
C ILE A 242 -3.98 -21.95 -17.90
N LYS A 243 -4.45 -21.69 -19.12
CA LYS A 243 -3.69 -20.96 -20.14
C LYS A 243 -3.96 -19.45 -20.03
N PRO A 244 -2.91 -18.60 -20.08
CA PRO A 244 -3.09 -17.16 -20.13
C PRO A 244 -3.66 -16.71 -21.48
N ARG A 245 -4.34 -15.57 -21.50
CA ARG A 245 -4.71 -14.88 -22.74
C ARG A 245 -3.46 -14.38 -23.47
N GLN A 246 -3.53 -14.31 -24.80
CA GLN A 246 -2.52 -13.62 -25.61
C GLN A 246 -2.60 -12.10 -25.45
N VAL A 247 -3.78 -11.57 -25.11
CA VAL A 247 -4.00 -10.15 -24.86
C VAL A 247 -4.57 -9.98 -23.45
N ILE A 248 -3.83 -9.30 -22.59
CA ILE A 248 -4.30 -8.93 -21.25
C ILE A 248 -5.05 -7.61 -21.36
N THR A 249 -6.24 -7.56 -20.77
CA THR A 249 -7.03 -6.34 -20.65
C THR A 249 -6.89 -5.76 -19.24
N LEU A 250 -6.49 -4.49 -19.15
CA LEU A 250 -6.54 -3.67 -17.95
C LEU A 250 -7.72 -2.70 -18.07
N ASN A 251 -8.71 -2.84 -17.18
CA ASN A 251 -9.82 -1.90 -17.03
C ASN A 251 -9.57 -1.00 -15.82
N ALA A 252 -10.04 0.24 -15.86
CA ALA A 252 -9.95 1.18 -14.75
C ALA A 252 -11.03 2.27 -14.85
N THR A 253 -11.20 3.06 -13.80
CA THR A 253 -12.12 4.20 -13.75
C THR A 253 -11.32 5.49 -13.59
N SER A 254 -11.45 6.41 -14.55
CA SER A 254 -10.92 7.78 -14.46
C SER A 254 -12.01 8.79 -14.15
N GLN A 255 -11.61 10.03 -13.87
CA GLN A 255 -12.56 11.15 -13.74
C GLN A 255 -13.43 11.38 -15.01
N ASP A 256 -12.89 11.01 -16.19
CA ASP A 256 -13.54 11.21 -17.49
C ASP A 256 -14.35 9.98 -17.94
N GLY A 257 -14.36 8.91 -17.12
CA GLY A 257 -15.10 7.68 -17.40
C GLY A 257 -14.23 6.40 -17.39
N PRO A 258 -14.81 5.26 -17.81
CA PRO A 258 -14.13 3.98 -17.83
C PRO A 258 -13.01 3.95 -18.87
N MET A 259 -11.88 3.36 -18.49
CA MET A 259 -10.71 3.18 -19.33
C MET A 259 -10.44 1.70 -19.55
N LYS A 260 -10.00 1.36 -20.75
CA LYS A 260 -9.57 0.02 -21.14
C LYS A 260 -8.23 0.10 -21.87
N LEU A 261 -7.28 -0.76 -21.50
CA LEU A 261 -5.99 -0.90 -22.16
C LEU A 261 -5.74 -2.39 -22.45
N ASP A 262 -5.52 -2.71 -23.72
CA ASP A 262 -5.20 -4.06 -24.16
C ASP A 262 -3.68 -4.18 -24.40
N ILE A 263 -3.06 -5.16 -23.76
CA ILE A 263 -1.61 -5.40 -23.78
C ILE A 263 -1.37 -6.77 -24.40
N SER A 264 -0.74 -6.79 -25.57
CA SER A 264 -0.33 -8.04 -26.22
C SER A 264 0.84 -8.66 -25.48
N LEU A 265 0.74 -9.95 -25.16
CA LEU A 265 1.79 -10.72 -24.53
C LEU A 265 2.59 -11.47 -25.59
N ASP A 266 3.88 -11.15 -25.66
CA ASP A 266 4.84 -12.00 -26.34
C ASP A 266 5.33 -13.08 -25.36
N PRO A 267 4.97 -14.35 -25.56
CA PRO A 267 5.35 -15.41 -24.63
C PRO A 267 6.86 -15.62 -24.68
N VAL A 268 7.55 -15.19 -23.62
CA VAL A 268 8.97 -15.48 -23.42
C VAL A 268 9.12 -16.61 -22.42
N THR A 269 9.64 -17.75 -22.89
CA THR A 269 9.97 -18.88 -22.01
C THR A 269 11.29 -18.58 -21.30
N LEU A 270 11.20 -18.11 -20.06
CA LEU A 270 12.37 -17.98 -19.19
C LEU A 270 12.56 -19.27 -18.41
N GLN A 271 13.76 -19.87 -18.49
CA GLN A 271 14.10 -21.05 -17.70
C GLN A 271 14.32 -20.67 -16.22
N GLY A 272 13.71 -21.45 -15.31
CA GLY A 272 13.93 -21.36 -13.87
C GLY A 272 12.81 -20.67 -13.07
N LEU A 273 13.05 -20.52 -11.76
CA LEU A 273 12.04 -20.08 -10.79
C LEU A 273 12.16 -18.59 -10.39
N LYS A 274 12.96 -17.79 -11.10
CA LYS A 274 13.24 -16.39 -10.69
C LYS A 274 11.97 -15.52 -10.65
N ILE A 275 11.15 -15.56 -11.70
CA ILE A 275 9.88 -14.79 -11.74
C ILE A 275 8.91 -15.30 -10.68
N HIS A 276 8.80 -16.63 -10.53
CA HIS A 276 8.00 -17.25 -9.48
C HIS A 276 8.41 -16.79 -8.07
N ARG A 277 9.71 -16.67 -7.80
CA ARG A 277 10.23 -16.13 -6.54
C ARG A 277 9.90 -14.65 -6.35
N LEU A 278 9.97 -13.83 -7.40
CA LEU A 278 9.57 -12.42 -7.31
C LEU A 278 8.07 -12.29 -7.06
N ALA A 279 7.26 -13.08 -7.76
CA ALA A 279 5.81 -13.15 -7.57
C ALA A 279 5.44 -13.59 -6.15
N ALA A 280 6.06 -14.67 -5.66
CA ALA A 280 5.84 -15.17 -4.31
C ALA A 280 6.30 -14.18 -3.23
N ARG A 281 7.42 -13.46 -3.43
CA ARG A 281 7.84 -12.38 -2.53
C ARG A 281 6.81 -11.26 -2.49
N LYS A 282 6.22 -10.89 -3.64
CA LYS A 282 5.16 -9.87 -3.69
C LYS A 282 3.86 -10.35 -3.04
N LEU A 283 3.48 -11.62 -3.21
CA LEU A 283 2.33 -12.23 -2.53
C LEU A 283 2.51 -12.25 -1.00
N ILE A 284 3.71 -12.55 -0.50
CA ILE A 284 4.04 -12.48 0.93
C ILE A 284 3.92 -11.04 1.42
N GLN A 285 4.41 -10.06 0.66
CA GLN A 285 4.27 -8.64 1.01
C GLN A 285 2.78 -8.23 1.11
N ASP A 286 1.93 -8.62 0.15
CA ASP A 286 0.49 -8.35 0.21
C ASP A 286 -0.19 -8.98 1.44
N LEU A 287 0.26 -10.17 1.85
CA LEU A 287 -0.21 -10.86 3.06
C LEU A 287 0.19 -10.10 4.32
N ASP A 288 1.43 -9.61 4.36
CA ASP A 288 1.95 -8.79 5.45
C ASP A 288 1.27 -7.43 5.55
N ASP A 289 0.89 -6.87 4.39
CA ASP A 289 0.24 -5.58 4.27
C ASP A 289 -1.27 -5.61 4.47
N GLY A 290 -1.87 -6.77 4.75
CA GLY A 290 -3.32 -6.88 4.93
C GLY A 290 -4.14 -6.62 3.67
N ASN A 291 -3.49 -6.64 2.49
CA ASN A 291 -4.10 -6.31 1.20
C ASN A 291 -4.25 -7.53 0.28
N SER A 292 -3.87 -8.72 0.75
CA SER A 292 -4.01 -9.96 -0.01
C SER A 292 -5.46 -10.39 -0.21
N PHE A 293 -5.63 -11.42 -1.03
CA PHE A 293 -6.92 -12.06 -1.24
C PHE A 293 -7.57 -12.57 0.06
N LEU A 294 -6.81 -12.95 1.09
CA LEU A 294 -7.42 -13.39 2.35
C LEU A 294 -8.22 -12.26 3.01
N HIS A 295 -7.68 -11.05 2.95
CA HIS A 295 -8.19 -9.88 3.65
C HIS A 295 -9.26 -9.13 2.84
N LYS A 296 -9.03 -8.96 1.54
CA LYS A 296 -9.82 -8.05 0.70
C LYS A 296 -10.75 -8.76 -0.29
N HIS A 297 -10.79 -10.10 -0.30
CA HIS A 297 -11.67 -10.83 -1.20
C HIS A 297 -13.14 -10.70 -0.76
N PRO A 298 -14.11 -10.49 -1.69
CA PRO A 298 -15.53 -10.28 -1.35
C PRO A 298 -16.14 -11.37 -0.44
N LYS A 299 -15.80 -12.64 -0.66
CA LYS A 299 -16.27 -13.78 0.16
C LYS A 299 -15.75 -13.78 1.61
N ASN A 300 -14.72 -13.00 1.89
CA ASN A 300 -14.12 -12.84 3.21
C ASN A 300 -14.45 -11.49 3.85
N SER A 301 -15.25 -10.65 3.18
CA SER A 301 -15.65 -9.35 3.71
C SER A 301 -16.36 -9.51 5.06
N GLY A 302 -15.95 -8.70 6.06
CA GLY A 302 -16.48 -8.75 7.42
C GLY A 302 -16.02 -9.95 8.26
N LYS A 303 -15.19 -10.85 7.73
CA LYS A 303 -14.62 -11.97 8.49
C LYS A 303 -13.30 -11.56 9.13
N LEU A 304 -13.13 -11.89 10.41
CA LEU A 304 -11.85 -11.73 11.10
C LEU A 304 -10.88 -12.79 10.56
N ILE A 305 -9.80 -12.36 9.91
CA ILE A 305 -8.76 -13.26 9.41
C ILE A 305 -7.74 -13.52 10.51
N PRO A 306 -7.60 -14.78 11.00
CA PRO A 306 -6.64 -15.09 12.05
C PRO A 306 -5.21 -14.90 11.56
N ALA A 307 -4.36 -14.28 12.40
CA ALA A 307 -2.94 -14.12 12.10
C ALA A 307 -2.21 -15.47 11.89
N SER A 308 -2.71 -16.56 12.49
CA SER A 308 -2.21 -17.92 12.28
C SER A 308 -2.39 -18.39 10.83
N LEU A 309 -3.54 -18.09 10.21
CA LEU A 309 -3.83 -18.45 8.83
C LEU A 309 -2.92 -17.67 7.86
N VAL A 310 -2.76 -16.36 8.08
CA VAL A 310 -1.85 -15.54 7.27
C VAL A 310 -0.42 -16.07 7.37
N LYS A 311 0.02 -16.43 8.59
CA LYS A 311 1.33 -17.03 8.83
C LYS A 311 1.51 -18.36 8.10
N GLU A 312 0.50 -19.23 8.11
CA GLU A 312 0.53 -20.51 7.40
C GLU A 312 0.74 -20.31 5.89
N HIS A 313 -0.03 -19.42 5.26
CA HIS A 313 0.13 -19.10 3.83
C HIS A 313 1.50 -18.50 3.49
N ILE A 314 2.04 -17.64 4.37
CA ILE A 314 3.40 -17.09 4.19
C ILE A 314 4.45 -18.20 4.26
N VAL A 315 4.31 -19.14 5.20
CA VAL A 315 5.22 -20.27 5.37
C VAL A 315 5.13 -21.22 4.16
N ASP A 316 3.94 -21.48 3.64
CA ASP A 316 3.72 -22.30 2.45
C ASP A 316 4.41 -21.70 1.21
N LEU A 317 4.18 -20.41 0.93
CA LEU A 317 4.86 -19.70 -0.15
C LEU A 317 6.38 -19.68 0.05
N GLY A 318 6.84 -19.47 1.28
CA GLY A 318 8.25 -19.50 1.64
C GLY A 318 8.92 -20.84 1.36
N LYS A 319 8.27 -21.95 1.75
CA LYS A 319 8.77 -23.31 1.48
C LYS A 319 8.74 -23.65 0.00
N THR A 320 7.63 -23.37 -0.68
CA THR A 320 7.44 -23.71 -2.10
C THR A 320 8.44 -23.02 -3.01
N PHE A 321 8.73 -21.74 -2.76
CA PHE A 321 9.61 -20.94 -3.62
C PHE A 321 11.02 -20.73 -3.05
N ASN A 322 11.34 -21.34 -1.90
CA ASN A 322 12.59 -21.18 -1.17
C ASN A 322 12.90 -19.72 -0.81
N LEU A 323 11.94 -19.04 -0.16
CA LEU A 323 12.04 -17.65 0.28
C LEU A 323 12.11 -17.52 1.80
N ILE A 324 12.96 -16.59 2.25
CA ILE A 324 13.00 -16.16 3.64
C ILE A 324 11.88 -15.13 3.85
N SER A 325 11.10 -15.32 4.90
CA SER A 325 10.07 -14.40 5.38
C SER A 325 10.22 -14.23 6.89
N LYS A 326 9.45 -13.31 7.48
CA LYS A 326 9.41 -13.12 8.95
C LYS A 326 9.06 -14.40 9.73
N HIS A 327 8.44 -15.38 9.07
CA HIS A 327 7.95 -16.62 9.67
C HIS A 327 8.72 -17.88 9.26
N THR A 328 9.68 -17.78 8.33
CA THR A 328 10.49 -18.92 7.90
C THR A 328 11.94 -18.77 8.37
N ARG A 329 12.48 -19.83 8.97
CA ARG A 329 13.92 -19.95 9.28
C ARG A 329 14.45 -21.19 8.56
N TYR A 330 15.55 -21.07 7.84
CA TYR A 330 16.30 -22.23 7.40
C TYR A 330 17.04 -22.81 8.61
N LYS A 331 16.98 -24.13 8.75
CA LYS A 331 17.87 -24.87 9.65
C LYS A 331 19.13 -25.26 8.91
#